data_AF-A0A663MZR9-F1
#
_entry.id   AF-A0A663MZR9-F1
#
_cell.length_a   1.000
_cell.length_b   1.000
_cell.length_c   1.000
_cell.angle_alpha   90.00
_cell.angle_beta   90.00
_cell.angle_gamma   90.00
#
_symmetry.space_group_name_H-M   'P 1'
#
loop_
_entity.id
_entity.type
_entity.pdbx_description
1 polymer ?
#
loop_
_entity_poly.entity_id
_entity_poly.type
_entity_poly.pdbx_seq_one_letter_code
_entity_poly.pdbx_strand_id
1 'polypeptide(L)'
;MDPSYPAPPGLFEPKDMKYELNRNASTDPSIVEMTEKAIRILRRNPNGFFLFVEGGRIDHGHHSGRAKQALMEAVMLDRAVARAGELTSPSDTLTVVTADHSHVFTFGGNTLRGTSIFGLAPKKAKDKRAYTSILYGNGPGYSIRSGGRPAASLPAAVEEEKPAFWNKQAAAAIEASFKIQPRINQAKNLILFLGDGFGISTITATRILKGQEQGKLGPETPLALDAFPYVALSKTYNVDRQVPDSAGTATAYLCGVKGNYQTVGLSAAARHSQCNTTTGNEVISVLERARKAGKAVGIVTTTRVQHASPSGTYAHVVNRDWYADASMPTYALNQGCKDIAWQLVHNVDINVILGGGRKYMTPMGTPDPEYPTYETAKGIRKDGNNLINMWLESRRDLTASGTHAGTEAV
;
A
#
# COMPACT_ATOMS: atom_id res chain seq x y z
N MET A 1 -4.03 16.52 -25.91
CA MET A 1 -5.24 16.72 -25.08
C MET A 1 -5.15 18.11 -24.48
N ASP A 2 -6.25 18.83 -24.47
CA ASP A 2 -6.33 20.21 -23.96
C ASP A 2 -6.11 20.23 -22.43
N PRO A 3 -5.13 20.99 -21.90
CA PRO A 3 -4.87 21.13 -20.46
C PRO A 3 -6.00 21.85 -19.69
N SER A 4 -7.07 22.29 -20.36
CA SER A 4 -8.24 22.92 -19.75
C SER A 4 -9.22 21.94 -19.08
N TYR A 5 -9.12 20.63 -19.32
CA TYR A 5 -10.04 19.62 -18.79
C TYR A 5 -9.46 18.81 -17.62
N PRO A 6 -10.19 18.64 -16.51
CA PRO A 6 -9.73 17.82 -15.40
C PRO A 6 -9.64 16.35 -15.82
N ALA A 7 -8.54 15.72 -15.41
CA ALA A 7 -8.25 14.33 -15.69
C ALA A 7 -9.05 13.39 -14.79
N PRO A 8 -9.66 12.31 -15.29
CA PRO A 8 -10.35 11.36 -14.43
C PRO A 8 -9.38 10.72 -13.43
N PRO A 9 -9.89 10.19 -12.30
CA PRO A 9 -9.12 9.32 -11.42
C PRO A 9 -8.48 8.17 -12.23
N GLY A 10 -7.21 7.87 -11.97
CA GLY A 10 -6.50 6.76 -12.61
C GLY A 10 -6.91 5.43 -12.00
N LEU A 11 -8.06 4.91 -12.42
CA LEU A 11 -8.57 3.62 -11.99
C LEU A 11 -8.28 2.56 -13.07
N PHE A 12 -7.32 1.68 -12.82
CA PHE A 12 -6.74 0.80 -13.84
C PHE A 12 -7.28 -0.63 -13.84
N GLU A 13 -8.01 -1.05 -12.80
CA GLU A 13 -8.65 -2.38 -12.76
C GLU A 13 -10.08 -2.31 -12.18
N PRO A 14 -11.00 -3.24 -12.52
CA PRO A 14 -12.35 -3.27 -11.97
C PRO A 14 -12.36 -3.30 -10.45
N LYS A 15 -11.41 -4.04 -9.84
CA LYS A 15 -11.33 -4.26 -8.39
C LYS A 15 -9.95 -3.86 -7.87
N ASP A 16 -9.09 -4.80 -7.58
CA ASP A 16 -7.73 -4.55 -7.12
C ASP A 16 -6.79 -4.61 -8.33
N MET A 17 -5.65 -3.90 -8.30
CA MET A 17 -4.66 -4.02 -9.39
C MET A 17 -4.22 -5.48 -9.55
N LYS A 18 -3.78 -5.85 -10.76
CA LYS A 18 -3.07 -7.13 -10.93
C LYS A 18 -1.80 -7.14 -10.09
N TYR A 19 -1.35 -8.33 -9.71
CA TYR A 19 -0.01 -8.48 -9.16
C TYR A 19 1.02 -8.10 -10.23
N GLU A 20 2.18 -7.55 -9.85
CA GLU A 20 3.27 -7.17 -10.75
C GLU A 20 3.67 -8.33 -11.68
N LEU A 21 3.75 -9.55 -11.14
CA LEU A 21 4.06 -10.76 -11.92
C LEU A 21 3.03 -11.10 -12.99
N ASN A 22 1.86 -10.48 -12.95
CA ASN A 22 0.74 -10.70 -13.85
C ASN A 22 0.24 -9.40 -14.49
N ARG A 23 0.97 -8.28 -14.31
CA ARG A 23 0.56 -6.95 -14.76
C ARG A 23 0.68 -6.85 -16.27
N ASN A 24 -0.32 -6.26 -16.92
CA ASN A 24 -0.20 -5.88 -18.32
C ASN A 24 0.46 -4.50 -18.41
N ALA A 25 1.76 -4.45 -18.70
CA ALA A 25 2.50 -3.20 -18.70
C ALA A 25 2.04 -2.16 -19.74
N SER A 26 1.18 -2.54 -20.70
CA SER A 26 0.61 -1.62 -21.67
C SER A 26 -0.67 -0.92 -21.17
N THR A 27 -1.40 -1.51 -20.22
CA THR A 27 -2.67 -0.96 -19.71
C THR A 27 -2.60 -0.56 -18.24
N ASP A 28 -1.76 -1.25 -17.45
CA ASP A 28 -1.62 -1.06 -16.02
C ASP A 28 -0.25 -0.45 -15.66
N PRO A 29 -0.21 0.74 -15.03
CA PRO A 29 1.04 1.25 -14.47
C PRO A 29 1.45 0.46 -13.21
N SER A 30 2.76 0.32 -13.02
CA SER A 30 3.33 -0.14 -11.76
C SER A 30 3.12 0.89 -10.64
N ILE A 31 3.24 0.45 -9.38
CA ILE A 31 3.24 1.38 -8.23
C ILE A 31 4.36 2.43 -8.33
N VAL A 32 5.48 2.11 -8.99
CA VAL A 32 6.59 3.04 -9.23
C VAL A 32 6.15 4.16 -10.17
N GLU A 33 5.53 3.81 -11.30
CA GLU A 33 5.02 4.76 -12.30
C GLU A 33 3.88 5.63 -11.72
N MET A 34 2.95 5.02 -10.98
CA MET A 34 1.87 5.75 -10.30
C MET A 34 2.44 6.74 -9.26
N THR A 35 3.42 6.31 -8.46
CA THR A 35 4.07 7.18 -7.46
C THR A 35 4.77 8.36 -8.11
N GLU A 36 5.55 8.11 -9.16
CA GLU A 36 6.23 9.17 -9.93
C GLU A 36 5.25 10.17 -10.52
N LYS A 37 4.17 9.67 -11.15
CA LYS A 37 3.13 10.53 -11.72
C LYS A 37 2.46 11.39 -10.65
N ALA A 38 2.10 10.78 -9.51
CA ALA A 38 1.50 11.49 -8.39
C ALA A 38 2.40 12.61 -7.87
N ILE A 39 3.68 12.33 -7.61
CA ILE A 39 4.65 13.35 -7.14
C ILE A 39 4.77 14.49 -8.15
N ARG A 40 4.85 14.18 -9.46
CA ARG A 40 4.96 15.20 -10.52
C ARG A 40 3.76 16.14 -10.60
N ILE A 41 2.56 15.63 -10.35
CA ILE A 41 1.34 16.46 -10.30
C ILE A 41 1.32 17.27 -9.00
N LEU A 42 1.47 16.59 -7.86
CA LEU A 42 1.30 17.19 -6.53
C LEU A 42 2.34 18.27 -6.21
N ARG A 43 3.59 18.12 -6.68
CA ARG A 43 4.68 19.07 -6.43
C ARG A 43 4.47 20.45 -7.05
N ARG A 44 3.48 20.60 -7.93
CA ARG A 44 3.12 21.90 -8.55
C ARG A 44 2.49 22.85 -7.54
N ASN A 45 1.92 22.34 -6.44
CA ASN A 45 1.34 23.19 -5.40
C ASN A 45 2.46 23.86 -4.56
N PRO A 46 2.50 25.21 -4.49
CA PRO A 46 3.55 25.93 -3.77
C PRO A 46 3.54 25.65 -2.25
N ASN A 47 2.39 25.28 -1.67
CA ASN A 47 2.25 24.93 -0.25
C ASN A 47 2.74 23.51 0.07
N GLY A 48 3.20 22.75 -0.94
CA GLY A 48 3.62 21.36 -0.82
C GLY A 48 2.44 20.38 -0.88
N PHE A 49 2.71 19.13 -0.52
CA PHE A 49 1.73 18.05 -0.67
C PHE A 49 1.78 16.99 0.43
N PHE A 50 0.68 16.23 0.55
CA PHE A 50 0.63 14.95 1.23
C PHE A 50 0.33 13.84 0.22
N LEU A 51 1.14 12.78 0.20
CA LEU A 51 0.94 11.61 -0.67
C LEU A 51 0.93 10.34 0.18
N PHE A 52 -0.16 9.59 0.08
CA PHE A 52 -0.25 8.22 0.61
C PHE A 52 0.01 7.22 -0.51
N VAL A 53 0.95 6.29 -0.31
CA VAL A 53 1.30 5.23 -1.26
C VAL A 53 1.22 3.87 -0.59
N GLU A 54 0.41 2.96 -1.13
CA GLU A 54 0.16 1.65 -0.53
C GLU A 54 0.54 0.49 -1.47
N GLY A 55 1.39 -0.40 -0.99
CA GLY A 55 1.64 -1.71 -1.60
C GLY A 55 0.65 -2.78 -1.11
N GLY A 56 -0.66 -2.56 -1.29
CA GLY A 56 -1.69 -3.39 -0.63
C GLY A 56 -1.80 -4.83 -1.15
N ARG A 57 -1.28 -5.12 -2.34
CA ARG A 57 -1.20 -6.49 -2.85
C ARG A 57 -0.22 -7.39 -2.08
N ILE A 58 0.70 -6.82 -1.30
CA ILE A 58 1.59 -7.58 -0.40
C ILE A 58 0.75 -8.45 0.55
N ASP A 59 -0.20 -7.81 1.24
CA ASP A 59 -1.15 -8.43 2.17
C ASP A 59 -2.00 -9.51 1.50
N HIS A 60 -2.62 -9.20 0.36
CA HIS A 60 -3.41 -10.17 -0.41
C HIS A 60 -2.59 -11.41 -0.80
N GLY A 61 -1.32 -11.21 -1.16
CA GLY A 61 -0.38 -12.28 -1.47
C GLY A 61 -0.12 -13.16 -0.26
N HIS A 62 0.09 -12.56 0.92
CA HIS A 62 0.26 -13.30 2.17
C HIS A 62 -1.01 -14.05 2.60
N HIS A 63 -2.19 -13.42 2.57
CA HIS A 63 -3.46 -14.09 2.84
C HIS A 63 -3.71 -15.30 1.94
N SER A 64 -3.26 -15.22 0.68
CA SER A 64 -3.39 -16.31 -0.29
C SER A 64 -2.30 -17.39 -0.17
N GLY A 65 -1.31 -17.22 0.73
CA GLY A 65 -0.14 -18.10 0.83
C GLY A 65 0.79 -18.02 -0.39
N ARG A 66 0.75 -16.93 -1.15
CA ARG A 66 1.47 -16.75 -2.43
C ARG A 66 2.71 -15.89 -2.23
N ALA A 67 3.72 -16.44 -1.56
CA ALA A 67 4.97 -15.73 -1.24
C ALA A 67 5.61 -15.03 -2.44
N LYS A 68 5.68 -15.68 -3.61
CA LYS A 68 6.32 -15.08 -4.79
C LYS A 68 5.61 -13.81 -5.25
N GLN A 69 4.27 -13.78 -5.19
CA GLN A 69 3.51 -12.58 -5.48
C GLN A 69 3.71 -11.53 -4.37
N ALA A 70 3.55 -11.91 -3.10
CA ALA A 70 3.71 -10.98 -1.97
C ALA A 70 5.09 -10.29 -1.94
N LEU A 71 6.17 -11.07 -2.12
CA LEU A 71 7.54 -10.53 -2.09
C LEU A 71 7.85 -9.68 -3.32
N MET A 72 7.32 -10.01 -4.50
CA MET A 72 7.50 -9.16 -5.69
C MET A 72 6.79 -7.81 -5.53
N GLU A 73 5.57 -7.79 -4.97
CA GLU A 73 4.89 -6.52 -4.63
C GLU A 73 5.72 -5.69 -3.66
N ALA A 74 6.34 -6.33 -2.66
CA ALA A 74 7.21 -5.65 -1.72
C ALA A 74 8.50 -5.12 -2.36
N VAL A 75 9.07 -5.83 -3.34
CA VAL A 75 10.19 -5.31 -4.15
C VAL A 75 9.76 -4.06 -4.92
N MET A 76 8.54 -4.06 -5.49
CA MET A 76 8.01 -2.90 -6.22
C MET A 76 7.71 -1.71 -5.30
N LEU A 77 7.19 -1.94 -4.09
CA LEU A 77 7.05 -0.89 -3.08
C LEU A 77 8.39 -0.26 -2.72
N ASP A 78 9.44 -1.07 -2.50
CA ASP A 78 10.78 -0.56 -2.22
C ASP A 78 11.37 0.24 -3.41
N ARG A 79 11.11 -0.19 -4.65
CA ARG A 79 11.46 0.60 -5.85
C ARG A 79 10.69 1.92 -5.91
N ALA A 80 9.44 1.97 -5.47
CA ALA A 80 8.66 3.20 -5.40
C ALA A 80 9.20 4.16 -4.32
N VAL A 81 9.65 3.64 -3.17
CA VAL A 81 10.36 4.41 -2.14
C VAL A 81 11.64 5.04 -2.71
N ALA A 82 12.46 4.25 -3.41
CA ALA A 82 13.66 4.75 -4.09
C ALA A 82 13.32 5.87 -5.07
N ARG A 83 12.31 5.64 -5.93
CA ARG A 83 11.90 6.60 -6.95
C ARG A 83 11.38 7.91 -6.34
N ALA A 84 10.65 7.86 -5.23
CA ALA A 84 10.23 9.07 -4.54
C ALA A 84 11.41 9.84 -3.95
N GLY A 85 12.43 9.14 -3.43
CA GLY A 85 13.68 9.74 -2.95
C GLY A 85 14.46 10.48 -4.05
N GLU A 86 14.40 9.99 -5.30
CA GLU A 86 14.99 10.67 -6.47
C GLU A 86 14.21 11.92 -6.89
N LEU A 87 12.90 11.98 -6.61
CA LEU A 87 12.00 13.04 -7.06
C LEU A 87 11.77 14.14 -6.02
N THR A 88 12.26 13.96 -4.79
CA THR A 88 12.02 14.86 -3.65
C THR A 88 13.32 15.17 -2.92
N SER A 89 13.35 16.28 -2.17
CA SER A 89 14.50 16.61 -1.34
C SER A 89 14.24 16.22 0.11
N PRO A 90 15.15 15.48 0.76
CA PRO A 90 15.07 15.23 2.20
C PRO A 90 15.12 16.53 3.04
N SER A 91 15.55 17.67 2.47
CA SER A 91 15.59 18.96 3.17
C SER A 91 14.22 19.58 3.42
N ASP A 92 13.22 19.24 2.60
CA ASP A 92 11.86 19.79 2.66
C ASP A 92 10.75 18.72 2.64
N THR A 93 11.12 17.45 2.51
CA THR A 93 10.19 16.32 2.42
C THR A 93 10.40 15.34 3.57
N LEU A 94 9.34 15.08 4.32
CA LEU A 94 9.29 13.99 5.30
C LEU A 94 8.68 12.76 4.62
N THR A 95 9.49 11.72 4.49
CA THR A 95 9.05 10.40 4.02
C THR A 95 9.02 9.42 5.19
N VAL A 96 7.93 8.67 5.31
CA VAL A 96 7.76 7.60 6.29
C VAL A 96 7.41 6.32 5.54
N VAL A 97 8.06 5.22 5.88
CA VAL A 97 7.73 3.87 5.38
C VAL A 97 7.32 3.03 6.59
N THR A 98 6.13 2.44 6.53
CA THR A 98 5.62 1.60 7.63
C THR A 98 4.80 0.42 7.11
N ALA A 99 4.46 -0.49 8.00
CA ALA A 99 3.43 -1.50 7.83
C ALA A 99 2.28 -1.23 8.79
N ASP A 100 1.11 -1.76 8.47
CA ASP A 100 -0.09 -1.66 9.29
C ASP A 100 -0.22 -2.86 10.24
N HIS A 101 0.10 -4.06 9.75
CA HIS A 101 0.20 -5.30 10.51
C HIS A 101 1.23 -6.27 9.89
N SER A 102 1.28 -7.49 10.40
CA SER A 102 2.15 -8.56 9.91
C SER A 102 1.33 -9.81 9.59
N HIS A 103 1.99 -10.83 9.06
CA HIS A 103 1.43 -12.14 8.74
C HIS A 103 2.19 -13.21 9.50
N VAL A 104 1.62 -14.42 9.57
CA VAL A 104 2.33 -15.62 10.04
C VAL A 104 3.32 -16.14 9.00
N PHE A 105 4.09 -15.23 8.41
CA PHE A 105 5.15 -15.47 7.45
C PHE A 105 6.48 -15.42 8.18
N THR A 106 7.27 -16.48 8.12
CA THR A 106 8.55 -16.57 8.83
C THR A 106 9.59 -17.39 8.07
N PHE A 107 10.84 -17.34 8.52
CA PHE A 107 11.94 -18.15 8.01
C PHE A 107 12.04 -19.47 8.78
N GLY A 108 12.52 -20.51 8.11
CA GLY A 108 12.71 -21.82 8.74
C GLY A 108 13.85 -22.63 8.14
N GLY A 109 14.28 -23.66 8.87
CA GLY A 109 15.11 -24.74 8.32
C GLY A 109 16.61 -24.46 8.18
N ASN A 110 17.13 -23.33 8.67
CA ASN A 110 18.56 -22.93 8.56
C ASN A 110 19.04 -22.88 7.09
N THR A 111 18.29 -22.18 6.23
CA THR A 111 18.64 -22.01 4.82
C THR A 111 20.02 -21.38 4.63
N LEU A 112 20.80 -21.91 3.69
CA LEU A 112 22.12 -21.39 3.33
C LEU A 112 21.99 -20.07 2.56
N ARG A 113 22.83 -19.08 2.89
CA ARG A 113 22.86 -17.78 2.21
C ARG A 113 23.24 -17.94 0.73
N GLY A 114 22.43 -17.35 -0.16
CA GLY A 114 22.51 -17.48 -1.62
C GLY A 114 21.48 -18.45 -2.20
N THR A 115 20.87 -19.29 -1.36
CA THR A 115 19.78 -20.18 -1.80
C THR A 115 18.60 -19.29 -2.17
N SER A 116 17.93 -19.60 -3.27
CA SER A 116 16.68 -18.92 -3.62
C SER A 116 15.77 -18.77 -2.39
N ILE A 117 15.23 -17.57 -2.17
CA ILE A 117 14.29 -17.33 -1.07
C ILE A 117 13.04 -18.21 -1.16
N PHE A 118 12.69 -18.67 -2.37
CA PHE A 118 11.61 -19.62 -2.63
C PHE A 118 12.07 -21.09 -2.60
N GLY A 119 13.34 -21.32 -2.27
CA GLY A 119 14.00 -22.61 -2.28
C GLY A 119 13.80 -23.43 -1.00
N LEU A 120 14.68 -24.41 -0.84
CA LEU A 120 14.68 -25.35 0.27
C LEU A 120 15.83 -25.09 1.22
N ALA A 121 15.58 -25.33 2.50
CA ALA A 121 16.62 -25.41 3.51
C ALA A 121 17.29 -26.80 3.49
N PRO A 122 18.56 -26.92 3.92
CA PRO A 122 19.30 -28.19 3.86
C PRO A 122 18.76 -29.24 4.84
N LYS A 123 18.09 -28.82 5.91
CA LYS A 123 17.54 -29.72 6.94
C LYS A 123 16.27 -30.42 6.43
N LYS A 124 16.14 -31.72 6.73
CA LYS A 124 14.93 -32.52 6.48
C LYS A 124 14.05 -32.62 7.72
N ALA A 125 12.74 -32.61 7.52
CA ALA A 125 11.73 -32.93 8.52
C ALA A 125 11.62 -34.45 8.73
N LYS A 126 10.81 -34.88 9.72
CA LYS A 126 10.61 -36.31 10.07
C LYS A 126 10.05 -37.13 8.91
N ASP A 127 9.32 -36.50 7.99
CA ASP A 127 8.78 -37.09 6.76
C ASP A 127 9.85 -37.22 5.64
N LYS A 128 11.12 -36.95 5.95
CA LYS A 128 12.27 -36.97 5.04
C LYS A 128 12.22 -35.89 3.94
N ARG A 129 11.29 -34.92 4.02
CA ARG A 129 11.22 -33.77 3.10
C ARG A 129 12.01 -32.59 3.64
N ALA A 130 12.62 -31.80 2.74
CA ALA A 130 13.32 -30.58 3.13
C ALA A 130 12.32 -29.49 3.58
N TYR A 131 12.71 -28.67 4.56
CA TYR A 131 11.96 -27.46 4.89
C TYR A 131 12.05 -26.46 3.73
N THR A 132 11.01 -25.67 3.51
CA THR A 132 11.11 -24.46 2.66
C THR A 132 11.82 -23.34 3.42
N SER A 133 12.52 -22.47 2.70
CA SER A 133 13.21 -21.31 3.32
C SER A 133 12.26 -20.35 4.03
N ILE A 134 11.03 -20.29 3.54
CA ILE A 134 9.93 -19.47 4.07
C ILE A 134 8.74 -20.35 4.42
N LEU A 135 8.02 -19.98 5.47
CA LEU A 135 6.91 -20.73 6.05
C LEU A 135 5.71 -19.80 6.24
N TYR A 136 4.52 -20.31 5.96
CA TYR A 136 3.26 -19.71 6.40
C TYR A 136 2.64 -20.57 7.50
N GLY A 137 2.26 -19.94 8.62
CA GLY A 137 1.57 -20.61 9.72
C GLY A 137 0.07 -20.84 9.46
N ASN A 138 -0.51 -20.23 8.42
CA ASN A 138 -1.92 -20.36 8.03
C ASN A 138 -2.08 -20.23 6.50
N GLY A 139 -3.32 -20.34 6.00
CA GLY A 139 -3.65 -20.23 4.57
C GLY A 139 -3.91 -21.59 3.90
N PRO A 140 -4.15 -21.63 2.57
CA PRO A 140 -4.58 -22.85 1.85
C PRO A 140 -3.56 -23.99 1.86
N GLY A 141 -2.38 -23.78 2.48
CA GLY A 141 -1.31 -24.76 2.53
C GLY A 141 -0.59 -24.92 1.19
N TYR A 142 0.57 -25.57 1.23
CA TYR A 142 1.35 -25.87 0.04
C TYR A 142 1.04 -27.29 -0.44
N SER A 143 0.44 -27.43 -1.62
CA SER A 143 0.18 -28.73 -2.26
C SER A 143 1.16 -28.94 -3.42
N ILE A 144 2.03 -29.96 -3.34
CA ILE A 144 2.70 -30.52 -4.53
C ILE A 144 2.05 -31.84 -4.86
N ARG A 145 1.61 -31.95 -6.13
CA ARG A 145 1.53 -33.23 -6.83
C ARG A 145 2.85 -33.43 -7.59
N SER A 146 3.53 -34.54 -7.27
CA SER A 146 4.61 -35.18 -8.07
C SER A 146 5.74 -34.28 -8.61
N GLY A 147 6.72 -33.93 -7.75
CA GLY A 147 7.99 -33.34 -8.21
C GLY A 147 9.10 -33.47 -7.15
N GLY A 148 10.24 -34.06 -7.54
CA GLY A 148 11.49 -34.01 -6.77
C GLY A 148 12.14 -32.64 -6.90
N ARG A 149 12.69 -32.11 -5.80
CA ARG A 149 13.25 -30.74 -5.77
C ARG A 149 14.79 -30.74 -5.74
N PRO A 150 15.44 -29.77 -6.39
CA PRO A 150 16.89 -29.67 -6.46
C PRO A 150 17.55 -29.40 -5.11
N ALA A 151 18.78 -29.87 -4.95
CA ALA A 151 19.63 -29.58 -3.80
C ALA A 151 20.25 -28.17 -3.92
N ALA A 152 20.34 -27.46 -2.80
CA ALA A 152 21.06 -26.18 -2.76
C ALA A 152 22.57 -26.43 -2.72
N SER A 153 23.33 -25.79 -3.61
CA SER A 153 24.78 -25.64 -3.52
C SER A 153 25.15 -24.17 -3.69
N LEU A 154 26.08 -23.68 -2.86
CA LEU A 154 26.54 -22.29 -2.89
C LEU A 154 28.01 -22.19 -2.50
N PRO A 155 28.80 -21.35 -3.19
CA PRO A 155 30.05 -20.82 -2.66
C PRO A 155 29.80 -19.60 -1.77
N ALA A 156 30.55 -19.48 -0.66
CA ALA A 156 30.62 -18.25 0.11
C ALA A 156 31.50 -17.21 -0.63
N ALA A 157 31.23 -15.92 -0.42
CA ALA A 157 32.09 -14.85 -0.93
C ALA A 157 33.40 -14.81 -0.10
N VAL A 158 34.55 -15.03 -0.74
CA VAL A 158 35.87 -15.26 -0.11
C VAL A 158 36.33 -14.06 0.73
N GLU A 159 35.90 -12.85 0.40
CA GLU A 159 36.23 -11.63 1.12
C GLU A 159 35.64 -11.57 2.53
N GLU A 160 34.47 -12.19 2.75
CA GLU A 160 33.76 -12.15 4.03
C GLU A 160 34.33 -13.13 5.07
N GLU A 161 35.16 -14.08 4.63
CA GLU A 161 35.90 -14.96 5.53
C GLU A 161 36.94 -14.19 6.35
N LYS A 162 37.34 -12.98 5.89
CA LYS A 162 38.34 -12.14 6.54
C LYS A 162 37.67 -11.20 7.56
N PRO A 163 38.04 -11.22 8.86
CA PRO A 163 37.49 -10.30 9.86
C PRO A 163 37.64 -8.81 9.50
N ALA A 164 38.68 -8.46 8.75
CA ALA A 164 38.92 -7.09 8.27
C ALA A 164 37.78 -6.54 7.40
N PHE A 165 37.08 -7.39 6.64
CA PHE A 165 35.90 -6.99 5.86
C PHE A 165 34.80 -6.43 6.78
N TRP A 166 34.45 -7.18 7.83
CA TRP A 166 33.43 -6.79 8.80
C TRP A 166 33.83 -5.56 9.62
N ASN A 167 35.09 -5.49 10.07
CA ASN A 167 35.58 -4.33 10.82
C ASN A 167 35.53 -3.04 9.99
N LYS A 168 35.87 -3.11 8.69
CA LYS A 168 35.79 -1.96 7.78
C LYS A 168 34.34 -1.51 7.57
N GLN A 169 33.41 -2.46 7.38
CA GLN A 169 31.99 -2.15 7.22
C GLN A 169 31.41 -1.50 8.50
N ALA A 170 31.77 -2.02 9.68
CA ALA A 170 31.35 -1.46 10.96
C ALA A 170 31.89 -0.04 11.18
N ALA A 171 33.17 0.20 10.90
CA ALA A 171 33.78 1.53 10.99
C ALA A 171 33.05 2.55 10.09
N ALA A 172 32.77 2.18 8.84
CA ALA A 172 32.03 3.03 7.91
C ALA A 172 30.60 3.35 8.40
N ALA A 173 29.90 2.37 8.99
CA ALA A 173 28.56 2.58 9.55
C ALA A 173 28.58 3.53 10.77
N ILE A 174 29.58 3.38 11.66
CA ILE A 174 29.78 4.27 12.80
C ILE A 174 30.08 5.70 12.32
N GLU A 175 30.98 5.87 11.35
CA GLU A 175 31.30 7.18 10.77
C GLU A 175 30.08 7.83 10.10
N ALA A 176 29.25 7.04 9.41
CA ALA A 176 28.00 7.53 8.83
C ALA A 176 27.02 8.00 9.92
N SER A 177 26.95 7.29 11.05
CA SER A 177 26.05 7.65 12.16
C SER A 177 26.38 9.01 12.78
N PHE A 178 27.67 9.36 12.88
CA PHE A 178 28.09 10.68 13.38
C PHE A 178 27.68 11.85 12.48
N LYS A 179 27.38 11.58 11.20
CA LYS A 179 26.93 12.58 10.24
C LYS A 179 25.42 12.80 10.26
N ILE A 180 24.66 11.99 10.99
CA ILE A 180 23.21 12.15 11.11
C ILE A 180 22.93 13.37 11.99
N GLN A 181 22.22 14.35 11.42
CA GLN A 181 21.77 15.53 12.15
C GLN A 181 20.24 15.61 12.11
N PRO A 182 19.58 15.98 13.22
CA PRO A 182 18.14 16.19 13.23
C PRO A 182 17.79 17.35 12.30
N ARG A 183 16.74 17.16 11.50
CA ARG A 183 16.21 18.24 10.65
C ARG A 183 15.12 18.96 11.43
N ILE A 184 15.47 20.12 11.97
CA ILE A 184 14.57 20.95 12.79
C ILE A 184 13.97 22.04 11.91
N ASN A 185 13.15 21.64 10.96
CA ASN A 185 12.40 22.52 10.08
C ASN A 185 11.03 21.91 9.76
N GLN A 186 10.09 22.74 9.29
CA GLN A 186 8.79 22.26 8.86
C GLN A 186 8.89 21.55 7.50
N ALA A 187 8.39 20.32 7.41
CA ALA A 187 8.30 19.61 6.14
C ALA A 187 7.27 20.30 5.22
N LYS A 188 7.72 20.66 4.02
CA LYS A 188 6.84 21.14 2.94
C LYS A 188 6.02 19.99 2.38
N ASN A 189 6.64 18.83 2.17
CA ASN A 189 6.01 17.65 1.59
C ASN A 189 6.00 16.48 2.59
N LEU A 190 4.94 15.67 2.52
CA LEU A 190 4.75 14.48 3.34
C LEU A 190 4.47 13.30 2.41
N ILE A 191 5.25 12.23 2.51
CA ILE A 191 5.01 10.97 1.79
C ILE A 191 4.93 9.84 2.81
N LEU A 192 3.81 9.13 2.84
CA LEU A 192 3.63 7.95 3.66
C LEU A 192 3.51 6.72 2.76
N PHE A 193 4.54 5.87 2.78
CA PHE A 193 4.52 4.55 2.18
C PHE A 193 4.01 3.52 3.18
N LEU A 194 3.02 2.73 2.77
CA LEU A 194 2.44 1.66 3.55
C LEU A 194 2.60 0.33 2.80
N GLY A 195 3.37 -0.59 3.38
CA GLY A 195 3.34 -1.99 2.97
C GLY A 195 2.30 -2.74 3.78
N ASP A 196 1.15 -3.08 3.17
CA ASP A 196 0.06 -3.77 3.86
C ASP A 196 0.52 -5.20 4.19
N GLY A 197 0.44 -5.61 5.46
CA GLY A 197 0.97 -6.88 5.94
C GLY A 197 2.51 -7.02 5.87
N PHE A 198 3.25 -5.93 5.63
CA PHE A 198 4.70 -5.90 5.36
C PHE A 198 5.56 -5.94 6.64
N GLY A 199 5.42 -7.00 7.44
CA GLY A 199 6.19 -7.18 8.67
C GLY A 199 7.69 -7.42 8.48
N ILE A 200 8.44 -7.49 9.58
CA ILE A 200 9.91 -7.64 9.61
C ILE A 200 10.41 -8.86 8.82
N SER A 201 9.70 -9.98 8.91
CA SER A 201 10.02 -11.19 8.14
C SER A 201 9.83 -10.97 6.64
N THR A 202 8.76 -10.30 6.22
CA THR A 202 8.52 -9.94 4.82
C THR A 202 9.60 -8.98 4.33
N ILE A 203 9.95 -7.93 5.08
CA ILE A 203 11.05 -7.00 4.74
C ILE A 203 12.34 -7.77 4.48
N THR A 204 12.70 -8.69 5.36
CA THR A 204 13.94 -9.47 5.22
C THR A 204 13.89 -10.41 4.02
N ALA A 205 12.75 -11.03 3.74
CA ALA A 205 12.59 -11.91 2.57
C ALA A 205 12.63 -11.13 1.26
N THR A 206 12.04 -9.92 1.25
CA THR A 206 12.11 -8.97 0.14
C THR A 206 13.54 -8.52 -0.11
N ARG A 207 14.32 -8.25 0.95
CA ARG A 207 15.75 -7.92 0.85
C ARG A 207 16.53 -9.01 0.12
N ILE A 208 16.35 -10.26 0.56
CA ILE A 208 17.00 -11.42 -0.06
C ILE A 208 16.57 -11.57 -1.52
N LEU A 209 15.27 -11.48 -1.81
CA LEU A 209 14.74 -11.57 -3.17
C LEU A 209 15.37 -10.51 -4.09
N LYS A 210 15.34 -9.24 -3.67
CA LYS A 210 15.87 -8.13 -4.45
C LYS A 210 17.37 -8.26 -4.71
N GLY A 211 18.14 -8.72 -3.72
CA GLY A 211 19.56 -9.02 -3.91
C GLY A 211 19.79 -10.16 -4.91
N GLN A 212 18.99 -11.22 -4.84
CA GLN A 212 19.05 -12.35 -5.78
C GLN A 212 18.69 -11.94 -7.21
N GLU A 213 17.72 -11.04 -7.41
CA GLU A 213 17.41 -10.45 -8.72
C GLU A 213 18.56 -9.64 -9.32
N GLN A 214 19.45 -9.11 -8.46
CA GLN A 214 20.66 -8.40 -8.87
C GLN A 214 21.88 -9.31 -9.03
N GLY A 215 21.70 -10.64 -8.95
CA GLY A 215 22.80 -11.60 -9.03
C GLY A 215 23.67 -11.65 -7.76
N LYS A 216 23.22 -11.05 -6.65
CA LYS A 216 23.90 -11.09 -5.34
C LYS A 216 23.38 -12.26 -4.49
N LEU A 217 24.02 -12.50 -3.35
CA LEU A 217 23.62 -13.61 -2.46
C LEU A 217 22.29 -13.34 -1.74
N GLY A 218 21.95 -12.06 -1.55
CA GLY A 218 20.64 -11.63 -1.09
C GLY A 218 20.71 -10.73 0.14
N PRO A 219 20.92 -11.29 1.35
CA PRO A 219 20.69 -10.58 2.61
C PRO A 219 21.61 -9.37 2.83
N GLU A 220 22.78 -9.33 2.21
CA GLU A 220 23.73 -8.22 2.25
C GLU A 220 23.30 -7.01 1.40
N THR A 221 22.30 -7.18 0.53
CA THR A 221 21.85 -6.11 -0.38
C THR A 221 20.83 -5.22 0.33
N PRO A 222 21.11 -3.93 0.59
CA PRO A 222 20.15 -3.06 1.24
C PRO A 222 18.94 -2.77 0.34
N LEU A 223 17.76 -2.69 0.96
CA LEU A 223 16.56 -2.09 0.39
C LEU A 223 16.68 -0.54 0.42
N ALA A 224 15.87 0.16 -0.37
CA ALA A 224 15.82 1.62 -0.31
C ALA A 224 15.34 2.11 1.06
N LEU A 225 14.39 1.39 1.67
CA LEU A 225 13.94 1.65 3.04
C LEU A 225 15.04 1.46 4.11
N ASP A 226 16.06 0.62 3.85
CA ASP A 226 17.16 0.39 4.79
C ASP A 226 18.11 1.60 4.88
N ALA A 227 18.06 2.51 3.91
CA ALA A 227 18.84 3.73 3.91
C ALA A 227 18.25 4.84 4.80
N PHE A 228 17.06 4.62 5.38
CA PHE A 228 16.42 5.61 6.25
C PHE A 228 17.16 5.68 7.60
N PRO A 229 17.56 6.87 8.07
CA PRO A 229 18.42 7.00 9.25
C PRO A 229 17.67 6.80 10.59
N TYR A 230 16.35 6.79 10.58
CA TYR A 230 15.52 6.65 11.78
C TYR A 230 14.61 5.44 11.65
N VAL A 231 14.65 4.57 12.66
CA VAL A 231 13.86 3.34 12.73
C VAL A 231 13.14 3.29 14.07
N ALA A 232 11.88 2.86 14.05
CA ALA A 232 11.07 2.63 15.24
C ALA A 232 10.24 1.35 15.10
N LEU A 233 9.79 0.81 16.22
CA LEU A 233 8.80 -0.27 16.25
C LEU A 233 7.41 0.30 16.52
N SER A 234 6.41 -0.15 15.75
CA SER A 234 5.02 0.26 15.90
C SER A 234 4.18 -0.86 16.55
N LYS A 235 3.38 -0.52 17.57
CA LYS A 235 2.46 -1.46 18.25
C LYS A 235 1.08 -1.43 17.58
N THR A 236 0.76 -2.44 16.79
CA THR A 236 -0.34 -2.39 15.81
C THR A 236 -1.72 -2.81 16.31
N TYR A 237 -1.85 -3.36 17.52
CA TYR A 237 -3.15 -3.83 18.06
C TYR A 237 -4.30 -2.81 17.85
N ASN A 238 -5.48 -3.25 17.45
CA ASN A 238 -6.70 -2.42 17.51
C ASN A 238 -7.21 -2.37 18.94
N VAL A 239 -8.14 -1.46 19.25
CA VAL A 239 -8.66 -1.33 20.62
C VAL A 239 -9.30 -2.64 21.09
N ASP A 240 -9.98 -3.37 20.21
CA ASP A 240 -10.73 -4.60 20.49
C ASP A 240 -10.03 -5.90 20.04
N ARG A 241 -8.87 -5.82 19.37
CA ARG A 241 -8.15 -6.99 18.83
C ARG A 241 -6.63 -6.87 18.98
N GLN A 242 -6.01 -7.94 19.48
CA GLN A 242 -4.54 -8.05 19.58
C GLN A 242 -3.88 -8.19 18.20
N VAL A 243 -4.48 -8.98 17.30
CA VAL A 243 -4.13 -9.04 15.88
C VAL A 243 -5.12 -8.15 15.14
N PRO A 244 -4.68 -7.00 14.60
CA PRO A 244 -5.57 -6.02 13.98
C PRO A 244 -5.98 -6.44 12.56
N ASP A 245 -6.88 -5.68 11.93
CA ASP A 245 -7.00 -5.60 10.47
C ASP A 245 -6.53 -4.25 9.92
N SER A 246 -6.45 -4.16 8.59
CA SER A 246 -6.04 -2.95 7.87
C SER A 246 -6.95 -1.73 8.12
N ALA A 247 -8.23 -1.91 8.49
CA ALA A 247 -9.15 -0.78 8.71
C ALA A 247 -8.87 -0.04 10.03
N GLY A 248 -8.82 -0.78 11.14
CA GLY A 248 -8.55 -0.18 12.44
C GLY A 248 -7.14 0.41 12.52
N THR A 249 -6.16 -0.19 11.83
CA THR A 249 -4.79 0.34 11.74
C THR A 249 -4.70 1.57 10.84
N ALA A 250 -5.41 1.61 9.70
CA ALA A 250 -5.50 2.80 8.85
C ALA A 250 -5.97 4.01 9.64
N THR A 251 -6.99 3.84 10.47
CA THR A 251 -7.46 4.89 11.38
C THR A 251 -6.35 5.36 12.33
N ALA A 252 -5.53 4.44 12.85
CA ALA A 252 -4.43 4.78 13.74
C ALA A 252 -3.33 5.59 13.03
N TYR A 253 -2.77 5.09 11.93
CA TYR A 253 -1.62 5.75 11.28
C TYR A 253 -2.00 6.93 10.37
N LEU A 254 -3.27 7.05 9.95
CA LEU A 254 -3.75 8.18 9.13
C LEU A 254 -4.52 9.22 9.94
N CYS A 255 -5.22 8.86 11.01
CA CYS A 255 -5.98 9.82 11.81
C CYS A 255 -5.29 10.15 13.15
N GLY A 256 -4.44 9.25 13.66
CA GLY A 256 -3.79 9.41 14.97
C GLY A 256 -4.63 8.91 16.14
N VAL A 257 -5.68 8.12 15.87
CA VAL A 257 -6.60 7.54 16.88
C VAL A 257 -6.76 6.06 16.59
N LYS A 258 -6.61 5.18 17.59
CA LYS A 258 -6.90 3.75 17.41
C LYS A 258 -8.41 3.53 17.28
N GLY A 259 -8.81 2.82 16.22
CA GLY A 259 -10.19 2.36 16.00
C GLY A 259 -10.39 0.89 16.40
N ASN A 260 -11.62 0.41 16.17
CA ASN A 260 -11.97 -1.00 16.30
C ASN A 260 -11.73 -1.74 14.97
N TYR A 261 -11.57 -3.06 15.05
CA TYR A 261 -11.48 -3.96 13.91
C TYR A 261 -12.61 -3.72 12.90
N GLN A 262 -12.26 -3.69 11.60
CA GLN A 262 -13.17 -3.46 10.46
C GLN A 262 -13.85 -2.07 10.39
N THR A 263 -13.49 -1.13 11.26
CA THR A 263 -13.96 0.28 11.20
C THR A 263 -12.88 1.18 10.61
N VAL A 264 -13.26 2.16 9.78
CA VAL A 264 -12.33 3.08 9.10
C VAL A 264 -12.70 4.53 9.46
N GLY A 265 -11.72 5.33 9.89
CA GLY A 265 -11.92 6.75 10.15
C GLY A 265 -12.84 7.03 11.32
N LEU A 266 -13.01 6.07 12.24
CA LEU A 266 -13.88 6.19 13.41
C LEU A 266 -13.13 5.87 14.71
N SER A 267 -13.47 6.58 15.77
CA SER A 267 -13.01 6.26 17.12
C SER A 267 -13.54 4.89 17.58
N ALA A 268 -12.93 4.33 18.62
CA ALA A 268 -13.37 3.06 19.20
C ALA A 268 -14.75 3.10 19.90
N ALA A 269 -15.43 4.26 19.93
CA ALA A 269 -16.83 4.33 20.34
C ALA A 269 -17.79 3.82 19.24
N ALA A 270 -17.39 3.85 17.97
CA ALA A 270 -18.14 3.22 16.89
C ALA A 270 -18.12 1.68 17.00
N ARG A 271 -19.13 1.01 16.46
CA ARG A 271 -19.27 -0.45 16.49
C ARG A 271 -19.37 -1.01 15.08
N HIS A 272 -18.63 -2.09 14.85
CA HIS A 272 -18.60 -2.74 13.55
C HIS A 272 -20.00 -3.08 13.05
N SER A 273 -20.30 -2.67 11.81
CA SER A 273 -21.61 -2.85 11.16
C SER A 273 -22.82 -2.25 11.90
N GLN A 274 -22.63 -1.20 12.70
CA GLN A 274 -23.74 -0.46 13.34
C GLN A 274 -23.74 0.98 12.86
N CYS A 275 -24.48 1.26 11.77
CA CYS A 275 -24.44 2.56 11.09
C CYS A 275 -24.74 3.74 12.03
N ASN A 276 -25.72 3.58 12.92
CA ASN A 276 -26.09 4.56 13.95
C ASN A 276 -24.97 4.93 14.95
N THR A 277 -23.85 4.20 14.97
CA THR A 277 -22.68 4.52 15.81
C THR A 277 -21.60 5.32 15.07
N THR A 278 -21.83 5.71 13.81
CA THR A 278 -20.89 6.50 13.01
C THR A 278 -20.83 7.95 13.51
N THR A 279 -21.99 8.59 13.60
CA THR A 279 -22.11 10.03 13.87
C THR A 279 -21.56 10.41 15.25
N GLY A 280 -20.69 11.40 15.27
CA GLY A 280 -19.99 11.89 16.47
C GLY A 280 -18.71 11.14 16.79
N ASN A 281 -18.38 10.09 16.03
CA ASN A 281 -17.18 9.28 16.22
C ASN A 281 -16.18 9.40 15.07
N GLU A 282 -16.42 10.27 14.09
CA GLU A 282 -15.53 10.56 12.97
C GLU A 282 -14.19 11.14 13.45
N VAL A 283 -13.08 10.61 12.93
CA VAL A 283 -11.73 11.10 13.21
C VAL A 283 -11.03 11.51 11.92
N ILE A 284 -10.51 12.74 11.89
CA ILE A 284 -10.02 13.40 10.68
C ILE A 284 -8.60 12.94 10.31
N SER A 285 -8.40 12.55 9.05
CA SER A 285 -7.12 12.05 8.55
C SER A 285 -6.06 13.17 8.40
N VAL A 286 -4.79 12.79 8.31
CA VAL A 286 -3.69 13.71 7.95
C VAL A 286 -3.87 14.21 6.52
N LEU A 287 -4.45 13.41 5.62
CA LEU A 287 -4.75 13.82 4.25
C LEU A 287 -5.75 14.99 4.25
N GLU A 288 -6.87 14.86 4.96
CA GLU A 288 -7.86 15.93 5.05
C GLU A 288 -7.28 17.17 5.73
N ARG A 289 -6.50 17.01 6.80
CA ARG A 289 -5.77 18.12 7.45
C ARG A 289 -4.80 18.80 6.50
N ALA A 290 -4.06 18.05 5.69
CA ALA A 290 -3.15 18.61 4.69
C ALA A 290 -3.91 19.40 3.62
N ARG A 291 -5.06 18.88 3.16
CA ARG A 291 -5.92 19.61 2.21
C ARG A 291 -6.45 20.91 2.80
N LYS A 292 -6.93 20.88 4.06
CA LYS A 292 -7.36 22.09 4.80
C LYS A 292 -6.23 23.09 5.01
N ALA A 293 -4.99 22.64 5.11
CA ALA A 293 -3.80 23.49 5.18
C ALA A 293 -3.33 24.00 3.79
N GLY A 294 -4.12 23.83 2.73
CA GLY A 294 -3.81 24.33 1.39
C GLY A 294 -2.82 23.48 0.59
N LYS A 295 -2.42 22.32 1.10
CA LYS A 295 -1.54 21.38 0.38
C LYS A 295 -2.32 20.64 -0.70
N ALA A 296 -1.61 20.18 -1.73
CA ALA A 296 -2.15 19.16 -2.64
C ALA A 296 -2.14 17.80 -1.94
N VAL A 297 -3.08 16.93 -2.28
CA VAL A 297 -3.19 15.60 -1.65
C VAL A 297 -3.42 14.50 -2.67
N GLY A 298 -2.83 13.33 -2.44
CA GLY A 298 -3.01 12.20 -3.33
C GLY A 298 -2.92 10.82 -2.68
N ILE A 299 -3.46 9.84 -3.39
CA ILE A 299 -3.53 8.43 -3.03
C ILE A 299 -3.01 7.61 -4.20
N VAL A 300 -2.08 6.70 -3.92
CA VAL A 300 -1.58 5.67 -4.83
C VAL A 300 -1.73 4.32 -4.14
N THR A 301 -2.31 3.33 -4.79
CA THR A 301 -2.41 1.98 -4.22
C THR A 301 -2.41 0.88 -5.29
N THR A 302 -1.93 -0.31 -4.94
CA THR A 302 -2.12 -1.52 -5.75
C THR A 302 -3.43 -2.28 -5.44
N THR A 303 -4.28 -1.80 -4.52
CA THR A 303 -5.63 -2.33 -4.30
C THR A 303 -6.67 -1.48 -5.01
N ARG A 304 -7.96 -1.79 -4.80
CA ARG A 304 -9.00 -0.81 -5.07
C ARG A 304 -8.78 0.43 -4.20
N VAL A 305 -9.03 1.63 -4.73
CA VAL A 305 -8.87 2.89 -3.96
C VAL A 305 -9.87 3.00 -2.78
N GLN A 306 -10.90 2.15 -2.78
CA GLN A 306 -11.89 1.97 -1.72
C GLN A 306 -11.49 0.92 -0.67
N HIS A 307 -10.29 0.34 -0.75
CA HIS A 307 -9.81 -0.62 0.25
C HIS A 307 -9.63 0.05 1.62
N ALA A 308 -9.46 -0.74 2.68
CA ALA A 308 -9.38 -0.24 4.06
C ALA A 308 -8.24 0.77 4.26
N SER A 309 -7.02 0.44 3.84
CA SER A 309 -5.84 1.30 3.95
C SER A 309 -6.01 2.68 3.27
N PRO A 310 -6.36 2.78 1.97
CA PRO A 310 -6.54 4.07 1.30
C PRO A 310 -7.79 4.80 1.80
N SER A 311 -8.86 4.08 2.14
CA SER A 311 -10.08 4.70 2.66
C SER A 311 -9.90 5.37 4.02
N GLY A 312 -8.93 4.96 4.84
CA GLY A 312 -8.58 5.69 6.08
C GLY A 312 -8.10 7.13 5.85
N THR A 313 -7.79 7.51 4.60
CA THR A 313 -7.44 8.88 4.27
C THR A 313 -8.65 9.80 4.04
N TYR A 314 -9.85 9.26 3.81
CA TYR A 314 -11.01 10.08 3.43
C TYR A 314 -12.37 9.59 3.95
N ALA A 315 -12.52 8.32 4.34
CA ALA A 315 -13.80 7.72 4.68
C ALA A 315 -14.01 7.57 6.19
N HIS A 316 -15.28 7.60 6.58
CA HIS A 316 -15.77 7.28 7.91
C HIS A 316 -16.84 6.19 7.78
N VAL A 317 -16.48 4.94 8.06
CA VAL A 317 -17.40 3.79 7.93
C VAL A 317 -17.22 2.78 9.07
N VAL A 318 -18.35 2.29 9.57
CA VAL A 318 -18.40 1.21 10.56
C VAL A 318 -18.16 -0.17 9.97
N ASN A 319 -18.06 -0.30 8.65
CA ASN A 319 -17.75 -1.55 7.99
C ASN A 319 -16.95 -1.28 6.70
N ARG A 320 -15.70 -1.73 6.70
CA ARG A 320 -14.75 -1.61 5.59
C ARG A 320 -15.20 -2.28 4.27
N ASP A 321 -16.20 -3.16 4.31
CA ASP A 321 -16.70 -3.87 3.13
C ASP A 321 -17.80 -3.11 2.38
N TRP A 322 -18.20 -1.92 2.86
CA TRP A 322 -19.17 -1.04 2.20
C TRP A 322 -18.53 -0.25 1.05
N TYR A 323 -17.92 -0.95 0.09
CA TYR A 323 -17.21 -0.35 -1.05
C TYR A 323 -18.11 0.48 -1.97
N ALA A 324 -19.34 0.02 -2.21
CA ALA A 324 -20.41 0.69 -2.95
C ALA A 324 -21.75 0.49 -2.23
N ASP A 325 -22.78 1.26 -2.59
CA ASP A 325 -24.15 1.12 -2.09
C ASP A 325 -24.66 -0.34 -2.22
N ALA A 326 -24.29 -1.02 -3.30
CA ALA A 326 -24.64 -2.42 -3.55
C ALA A 326 -24.10 -3.43 -2.52
N SER A 327 -23.03 -3.07 -1.81
CA SER A 327 -22.42 -3.87 -0.72
C SER A 327 -22.93 -3.50 0.67
N MET A 328 -23.85 -2.55 0.77
CA MET A 328 -24.43 -2.12 2.04
C MET A 328 -25.76 -2.82 2.33
N PRO A 329 -26.05 -3.16 3.60
CA PRO A 329 -27.37 -3.62 3.99
C PRO A 329 -28.38 -2.47 3.96
N THR A 330 -29.64 -2.77 3.63
CA THR A 330 -30.70 -1.76 3.48
C THR A 330 -30.88 -0.89 4.73
N TYR A 331 -30.72 -1.45 5.94
CA TYR A 331 -30.84 -0.65 7.16
C TYR A 331 -29.78 0.46 7.25
N ALA A 332 -28.55 0.23 6.76
CA ALA A 332 -27.48 1.20 6.82
C ALA A 332 -27.69 2.34 5.81
N LEU A 333 -28.19 1.99 4.61
CA LEU A 333 -28.61 2.97 3.62
C LEU A 333 -29.75 3.85 4.15
N ASN A 334 -30.76 3.24 4.79
CA ASN A 334 -31.89 3.97 5.39
C ASN A 334 -31.47 4.86 6.57
N GLN A 335 -30.44 4.47 7.32
CA GLN A 335 -29.85 5.28 8.40
C GLN A 335 -28.90 6.37 7.90
N GLY A 336 -28.68 6.48 6.58
CA GLY A 336 -27.91 7.56 5.97
C GLY A 336 -26.41 7.32 5.87
N CYS A 337 -25.90 6.14 6.27
CA CYS A 337 -24.50 5.80 6.00
C CYS A 337 -24.22 5.82 4.51
N LYS A 338 -23.01 6.27 4.15
CA LYS A 338 -22.54 6.37 2.77
C LYS A 338 -21.46 5.34 2.50
N ASP A 339 -21.49 4.75 1.31
CA ASP A 339 -20.47 3.82 0.86
C ASP A 339 -19.12 4.53 0.65
N ILE A 340 -18.04 3.75 0.70
CA ILE A 340 -16.66 4.26 0.60
C ILE A 340 -16.42 4.95 -0.74
N ALA A 341 -16.93 4.41 -1.86
CA ALA A 341 -16.78 5.04 -3.17
C ALA A 341 -17.48 6.42 -3.22
N TRP A 342 -18.67 6.54 -2.63
CA TRP A 342 -19.34 7.84 -2.51
C TRP A 342 -18.50 8.82 -1.68
N GLN A 343 -17.99 8.38 -0.53
CA GLN A 343 -17.16 9.21 0.35
C GLN A 343 -15.84 9.65 -0.30
N LEU A 344 -15.24 8.84 -1.18
CA LEU A 344 -14.05 9.19 -1.95
C LEU A 344 -14.24 10.47 -2.80
N VAL A 345 -15.45 10.68 -3.33
CA VAL A 345 -15.76 11.82 -4.20
C VAL A 345 -16.22 13.04 -3.40
N HIS A 346 -16.83 12.83 -2.23
CA HIS A 346 -17.56 13.89 -1.53
C HIS A 346 -16.87 14.42 -0.26
N ASN A 347 -16.08 13.60 0.45
CA ASN A 347 -15.54 14.01 1.76
C ASN A 347 -14.34 14.94 1.66
N VAL A 348 -13.41 14.63 0.74
CA VAL A 348 -12.15 15.37 0.60
C VAL A 348 -11.88 15.64 -0.87
N ASP A 349 -11.42 16.86 -1.14
CA ASP A 349 -11.01 17.26 -2.47
C ASP A 349 -9.60 16.72 -2.81
N ILE A 350 -9.52 15.52 -3.41
CA ILE A 350 -8.25 14.78 -3.64
C ILE A 350 -7.70 14.99 -5.05
N ASN A 351 -6.50 15.59 -5.17
CA ASN A 351 -5.89 15.96 -6.44
C ASN A 351 -5.51 14.76 -7.32
N VAL A 352 -5.01 13.68 -6.70
CA VAL A 352 -4.53 12.49 -7.43
C VAL A 352 -5.07 11.23 -6.76
N ILE A 353 -5.75 10.38 -7.53
CA ILE A 353 -6.25 9.07 -7.09
C ILE A 353 -5.80 8.04 -8.13
N LEU A 354 -4.90 7.14 -7.75
CA LEU A 354 -4.34 6.10 -8.62
C LEU A 354 -4.45 4.72 -7.97
N GLY A 355 -5.05 3.76 -8.67
CA GLY A 355 -5.17 2.37 -8.20
C GLY A 355 -6.23 1.59 -8.97
N GLY A 356 -6.81 0.55 -8.36
CA GLY A 356 -7.96 -0.16 -8.92
C GLY A 356 -9.30 0.41 -8.44
N GLY A 357 -10.40 -0.24 -8.83
CA GLY A 357 -11.70 -0.09 -8.17
C GLY A 357 -12.78 0.52 -9.05
N ARG A 358 -12.65 0.41 -10.38
CA ARG A 358 -13.62 0.99 -11.33
C ARG A 358 -15.06 0.52 -11.08
N LYS A 359 -15.26 -0.76 -10.75
CA LYS A 359 -16.60 -1.35 -10.64
C LYS A 359 -17.49 -0.71 -9.57
N TYR A 360 -16.88 -0.10 -8.56
CA TYR A 360 -17.58 0.54 -7.44
C TYR A 360 -18.05 1.96 -7.76
N MET A 361 -17.58 2.51 -8.88
CA MET A 361 -17.81 3.90 -9.27
C MET A 361 -18.92 4.07 -10.31
N THR A 362 -19.31 3.00 -11.00
CA THR A 362 -20.26 3.06 -12.13
C THR A 362 -21.56 2.29 -11.87
N PRO A 363 -22.67 2.71 -12.51
CA PRO A 363 -23.97 2.05 -12.38
C PRO A 363 -23.94 0.56 -12.72
N MET A 364 -24.82 -0.20 -12.08
CA MET A 364 -25.01 -1.62 -12.31
C MET A 364 -25.15 -1.95 -13.79
N GLY A 365 -24.31 -2.87 -14.29
CA GLY A 365 -24.33 -3.32 -15.68
C GLY A 365 -23.49 -2.48 -16.64
N THR A 366 -22.89 -1.37 -16.19
CA THR A 366 -21.95 -0.59 -17.00
C THR A 366 -20.72 -1.45 -17.36
N PRO A 367 -20.41 -1.70 -18.65
CA PRO A 367 -19.24 -2.50 -19.04
C PRO A 367 -17.93 -1.86 -18.55
N ASP A 368 -17.01 -2.67 -18.04
CA ASP A 368 -15.66 -2.20 -17.74
C ASP A 368 -14.91 -1.91 -19.06
N PRO A 369 -14.19 -0.79 -19.18
CA PRO A 369 -13.55 -0.40 -20.44
C PRO A 369 -12.47 -1.38 -20.91
N GLU A 370 -11.83 -2.11 -20.01
CA GLU A 370 -10.78 -3.10 -20.34
C GLU A 370 -11.34 -4.52 -20.43
N TYR A 371 -12.41 -4.79 -19.69
CA TYR A 371 -13.05 -6.11 -19.62
C TYR A 371 -14.54 -6.07 -19.97
N PRO A 372 -14.94 -5.61 -21.18
CA PRO A 372 -16.33 -5.30 -21.50
C PRO A 372 -17.26 -6.52 -21.51
N THR A 373 -16.70 -7.72 -21.71
CA THR A 373 -17.45 -8.99 -21.77
C THR A 373 -17.49 -9.74 -20.42
N TYR A 374 -16.79 -9.25 -19.39
CA TYR A 374 -16.69 -9.94 -18.11
C TYR A 374 -17.75 -9.41 -17.14
N GLU A 375 -18.81 -10.20 -16.90
CA GLU A 375 -19.93 -9.81 -16.01
C GLU A 375 -19.47 -9.38 -14.61
N THR A 376 -18.42 -10.02 -14.08
CA THR A 376 -17.88 -9.72 -12.75
C THR A 376 -17.08 -8.40 -12.68
N ALA A 377 -16.70 -7.85 -13.83
CA ALA A 377 -15.99 -6.58 -13.98
C ALA A 377 -16.94 -5.38 -14.11
N LYS A 378 -18.20 -5.60 -14.51
CA LYS A 378 -19.19 -4.54 -14.70
C LYS A 378 -19.41 -3.72 -13.42
N GLY A 379 -19.81 -2.46 -13.62
CA GLY A 379 -20.27 -1.57 -12.56
C GLY A 379 -21.34 -2.23 -11.69
N ILE A 380 -21.34 -1.92 -10.40
CA ILE A 380 -22.24 -2.56 -9.44
C ILE A 380 -23.19 -1.59 -8.72
N ARG A 381 -23.06 -0.28 -8.91
CA ARG A 381 -23.85 0.69 -8.12
C ARG A 381 -25.35 0.58 -8.43
N LYS A 382 -26.18 0.44 -7.40
CA LYS A 382 -27.65 0.28 -7.55
C LYS A 382 -28.37 1.62 -7.51
N ASP A 383 -27.74 2.67 -7.00
CA ASP A 383 -28.24 4.04 -6.94
C ASP A 383 -28.24 4.78 -8.29
N GLY A 384 -27.71 4.16 -9.35
CA GLY A 384 -27.65 4.75 -10.69
C GLY A 384 -26.59 5.85 -10.87
N ASN A 385 -25.78 6.14 -9.85
CA ASN A 385 -24.78 7.19 -9.91
C ASN A 385 -23.54 6.76 -10.68
N ASN A 386 -22.99 7.66 -11.49
CA ASN A 386 -21.64 7.53 -12.05
C ASN A 386 -20.68 8.49 -11.33
N LEU A 387 -19.98 7.95 -10.34
CA LEU A 387 -19.11 8.73 -9.46
C LEU A 387 -17.85 9.25 -10.17
N ILE A 388 -17.42 8.63 -11.28
CA ILE A 388 -16.32 9.16 -12.10
C ILE A 388 -16.75 10.46 -12.77
N ASN A 389 -17.96 10.49 -13.34
CA ASN A 389 -18.50 11.69 -13.97
C ASN A 389 -18.73 12.80 -12.93
N MET A 390 -19.32 12.47 -11.78
CA MET A 390 -19.53 13.44 -10.69
C MET A 390 -18.21 14.07 -10.21
N TRP A 391 -17.14 13.26 -10.08
CA TRP A 391 -15.82 13.77 -9.73
C TRP A 391 -15.29 14.72 -10.81
N LEU A 392 -15.41 14.37 -12.10
CA LEU A 392 -14.98 15.22 -13.22
C LEU A 392 -15.73 16.56 -13.28
N GLU A 393 -17.05 16.53 -13.03
CA GLU A 393 -17.90 17.72 -13.01
C GLU A 393 -17.50 18.66 -11.88
N SER A 394 -17.32 18.14 -10.66
CA SER A 394 -16.87 18.95 -9.50
C SER A 394 -15.55 19.68 -9.76
N ARG A 395 -14.66 19.08 -10.55
CA ARG A 395 -13.37 19.66 -10.91
C ARG A 395 -13.48 20.77 -11.94
N ARG A 396 -14.43 20.68 -12.87
CA ARG A 396 -14.70 21.74 -13.86
C ARG A 396 -15.22 23.00 -13.16
N ASP A 397 -16.05 22.84 -12.14
CA ASP A 397 -16.57 23.96 -11.36
C ASP A 397 -15.45 24.63 -10.53
N LEU A 398 -14.51 23.85 -10.01
CA LEU A 398 -13.34 24.36 -9.28
C LEU A 398 -12.36 25.12 -10.19
N THR A 399 -12.12 24.65 -11.42
CA THR A 399 -11.33 25.42 -12.40
C THR A 399 -12.07 26.68 -12.86
N ALA A 400 -13.37 26.60 -13.11
CA ALA A 400 -14.19 27.76 -13.51
C ALA A 400 -14.27 28.85 -12.43
N SER A 401 -14.26 28.47 -11.14
CA SER A 401 -14.26 29.40 -10.00
C SER A 401 -12.88 29.98 -9.65
N GLY A 402 -11.81 29.61 -10.37
CA GLY A 402 -10.45 30.09 -10.10
C GLY A 402 -9.83 29.53 -8.82
N THR A 403 -10.46 28.53 -8.20
CA THR A 403 -9.99 27.91 -6.95
C THR A 403 -9.00 26.77 -7.18
N HIS A 404 -8.72 26.43 -8.44
CA HIS A 404 -7.84 25.33 -8.81
C HIS A 404 -6.88 25.66 -9.96
N ALA A 405 -5.58 25.59 -9.68
CA ALA A 405 -4.53 25.69 -10.69
C ALA A 405 -3.96 24.29 -10.97
N GLY A 406 -4.29 23.72 -12.13
CA GLY A 406 -3.57 22.60 -12.73
C GLY A 406 -4.07 21.20 -12.36
N THR A 407 -5.04 20.70 -13.10
CA THR A 407 -5.34 19.25 -13.22
C THR A 407 -5.10 18.84 -14.68
N GLU A 408 -3.97 18.20 -14.96
CA GLU A 408 -3.69 17.57 -16.27
C GLU A 408 -3.90 16.07 -16.21
N ALA A 409 -4.12 15.46 -17.38
CA ALA A 409 -4.31 14.02 -17.61
C ALA A 409 -3.39 13.13 -16.74
N VAL A 410 -4.01 12.19 -16.02
CA VAL A 410 -3.35 11.07 -15.33
C VAL A 410 -2.70 10.16 -16.34
#